data_AF-A0A485MHA8-F1
#
_entry.id   AF-A0A485MHA8-F1
#
_cell.length_a   1.000
_cell.length_b   1.000
_cell.length_c   1.000
_cell.angle_alpha   90.00
_cell.angle_beta   90.00
_cell.angle_gamma   90.00
#
_symmetry.space_group_name_H-M   'P 1'
#
loop_
_entity.id
_entity.type
_entity.pdbx_description
1 polymer ?
#
loop_
_entity_poly.entity_id
_entity_poly.type
_entity_poly.pdbx_seq_one_letter_code
_entity_poly.pdbx_strand_id
1 'polypeptide(L)'
;MDWFHCNWCFRKDGDNFFVTSCGHIFCKKCVTLEKCAVCGTACKHLALSDNLKPQEKIYFKSPVETALQYFSHISQVWSFQKKQTDLLIAFYKHRITKLEAAMQETQLTVTSQEKELSVLKKENGELKKFLAILKESPNWYQGSRSATPRPVGITSPSQSVTPRPSSQHSSQVVSRSSSVESVPYRMSGFTSLGQGVRGLQGKSTPRDSYIETPSPASTHSLSYR
;
A
#
# COMPACT_ATOMS: atom_id res chain seq x y z
N MET A 1 35.00 30.94 20.10
CA MET A 1 35.06 29.86 21.12
C MET A 1 34.82 30.52 22.47
N ASP A 2 33.54 30.73 22.84
CA ASP A 2 33.24 31.90 23.71
C ASP A 2 32.91 31.53 25.16
N TRP A 3 32.74 30.23 25.44
CA TRP A 3 32.32 29.75 26.75
C TRP A 3 33.50 29.47 27.70
N PHE A 4 34.65 29.04 27.17
CA PHE A 4 35.81 28.68 28.00
C PHE A 4 36.87 29.80 28.07
N HIS A 5 37.68 29.73 29.12
CA HIS A 5 38.73 30.69 29.45
C HIS A 5 39.86 29.96 30.19
N CYS A 6 40.98 30.61 30.42
CA CYS A 6 42.04 30.05 31.26
C CYS A 6 41.57 30.02 32.73
N ASN A 7 41.51 28.84 33.35
CA ASN A 7 41.12 28.66 34.75
C ASN A 7 42.11 29.26 35.77
N TRP A 8 43.29 29.73 35.33
CA TRP A 8 44.27 30.39 36.19
C TRP A 8 44.19 31.93 36.12
N CYS A 9 44.24 32.50 34.91
CA CYS A 9 44.26 33.95 34.72
C CYS A 9 42.95 34.55 34.22
N PHE A 10 41.90 33.73 34.03
CA PHE A 10 40.55 34.10 33.60
C PHE A 10 40.44 34.81 32.25
N ARG A 11 41.54 34.88 31.50
CA ARG A 11 41.59 35.44 30.16
C ARG A 11 41.00 34.50 29.12
N LYS A 12 40.25 35.09 28.18
CA LYS A 12 39.71 34.44 26.98
C LYS A 12 40.59 34.70 25.76
N ASP A 13 41.37 35.77 25.79
CA ASP A 13 42.35 36.16 24.79
C ASP A 13 43.55 35.21 24.86
N GLY A 14 43.71 34.41 23.82
CA GLY A 14 44.86 33.53 23.66
C GLY A 14 44.68 32.53 22.54
N ASP A 15 45.68 32.44 21.68
CA ASP A 15 45.83 31.32 20.77
C ASP A 15 46.49 30.16 21.54
N ASN A 16 45.93 28.96 21.41
CA ASN A 16 46.40 27.71 22.01
C ASN A 16 46.08 27.57 23.52
N PHE A 17 44.97 26.89 23.78
CA PHE A 17 44.58 26.41 25.10
C PHE A 17 44.95 24.95 25.28
N PHE A 18 45.07 24.51 26.54
CA PHE A 18 45.32 23.12 26.92
C PHE A 18 44.27 22.69 27.92
N VAL A 19 43.69 21.51 27.73
CA VAL A 19 42.81 20.88 28.72
C VAL A 19 43.56 19.77 29.45
N THR A 20 43.40 19.71 30.76
CA THR A 20 43.97 18.66 31.61
C THR A 20 43.02 17.47 31.72
N SER A 21 43.54 16.30 32.09
CA SER A 21 42.73 15.11 32.40
C SER A 21 41.73 15.31 33.55
N CYS A 22 41.93 16.31 34.41
CA CYS A 22 40.96 16.71 35.45
C CYS A 22 39.95 17.77 34.98
N GLY A 23 40.00 18.20 33.72
CA GLY A 23 39.03 19.12 33.12
C GLY A 23 39.37 20.62 33.22
N HIS A 24 40.48 21.00 33.84
CA HIS A 24 40.90 22.42 33.88
C HIS A 24 41.55 22.85 32.57
N ILE A 25 41.23 24.07 32.13
CA ILE A 25 41.71 24.66 30.88
C ILE A 25 42.72 25.76 31.18
N PHE A 26 43.87 25.75 30.48
CA PHE A 26 44.94 26.73 30.65
C PHE A 26 45.35 27.33 29.32
N CYS A 27 45.63 28.64 29.29
CA CYS A 27 46.31 29.24 28.15
C CYS A 27 47.78 28.82 28.14
N LYS A 28 48.45 28.95 26.98
CA LYS A 28 49.88 28.66 26.82
C LYS A 28 50.80 29.30 27.87
N LYS A 29 50.43 30.47 28.42
CA LYS A 29 51.23 31.17 29.44
C LYS A 29 51.09 30.59 30.86
N CYS A 30 49.98 29.89 31.14
CA CYS A 30 49.65 29.39 32.47
C CYS A 30 49.74 27.87 32.60
N VAL A 31 49.94 27.16 31.48
CA VAL A 31 50.08 25.70 31.50
C VAL A 31 51.39 25.29 32.15
N THR A 32 51.33 24.32 33.06
CA THR A 32 52.49 23.72 33.73
C THR A 32 52.50 22.23 33.44
N LEU A 33 53.56 21.73 32.79
CA LEU A 33 53.59 20.39 32.19
C LEU A 33 53.36 19.23 33.18
N GLU A 34 53.73 19.40 34.45
CA GLU A 34 53.75 18.29 35.41
C GLU A 34 52.54 18.22 36.34
N LYS A 35 51.93 19.36 36.67
CA LYS A 35 50.84 19.46 37.66
C LYS A 35 49.78 20.45 37.19
N CYS A 36 48.53 20.18 37.54
CA CYS A 36 47.45 21.12 37.34
C CYS A 36 47.58 22.29 38.33
N ALA A 37 47.57 23.53 37.84
CA ALA A 37 47.67 24.71 38.70
C ALA A 37 46.42 24.94 39.58
N VAL A 38 45.28 24.29 39.30
CA VAL A 38 44.04 24.45 40.07
C VAL A 38 43.90 23.37 41.14
N CYS A 39 44.03 22.08 40.80
CA CYS A 39 43.86 20.98 41.76
C CYS A 39 45.18 20.39 42.29
N GLY A 40 46.35 20.82 41.79
CA GLY A 40 47.68 20.40 42.26
C GLY A 40 48.10 18.97 41.86
N THR A 41 47.20 18.18 41.24
CA THR A 41 47.48 16.79 40.86
C THR A 41 48.28 16.69 39.56
N ALA A 42 49.06 15.62 39.40
CA ALA A 42 49.69 15.30 38.12
C ALA A 42 48.60 15.02 37.06
N CYS A 43 48.65 15.75 35.93
CA CYS A 43 47.62 15.68 34.90
C CYS A 43 48.23 15.55 33.51
N LYS A 44 47.59 14.75 32.66
CA LYS A 44 47.91 14.76 31.23
C LYS A 44 47.33 16.04 30.62
N HIS A 45 48.08 16.66 29.72
CA HIS A 45 47.68 17.88 29.03
C HIS A 45 47.43 17.57 27.56
N LEU A 46 46.29 18.03 27.04
CA LEU A 46 45.93 17.92 25.63
C LEU A 46 45.77 19.33 25.06
N ALA A 47 46.45 19.61 23.96
CA ALA A 47 46.32 20.88 23.25
C ALA A 47 44.95 20.97 22.57
N LEU A 48 44.20 22.01 22.89
CA LEU A 48 42.96 22.39 22.20
C LEU A 48 43.34 23.06 20.88
N SER A 49 43.35 22.27 19.81
CA SER A 49 43.63 22.71 18.46
C SER A 49 42.59 22.16 17.47
N ASP A 50 42.63 22.65 16.23
CA ASP A 50 41.78 22.13 15.16
C ASP A 50 42.07 20.67 14.79
N ASN A 51 43.05 20.01 15.40
CA ASN A 51 43.37 18.60 15.17
C ASN A 51 42.69 17.62 16.15
N LEU A 52 41.86 18.10 17.07
CA LEU A 52 41.09 17.23 17.98
C LEU A 52 40.14 16.29 17.22
N LYS A 53 39.89 15.10 17.77
CA LYS A 53 38.92 14.17 17.18
C LYS A 53 37.52 14.80 17.21
N PRO A 54 36.64 14.51 16.23
CA PRO A 54 35.29 15.07 16.20
C PRO A 54 34.49 14.86 17.50
N GLN A 55 34.66 13.70 18.14
CA GLN A 55 34.02 13.36 19.42
C GLN A 55 34.52 14.22 20.60
N GLU A 56 35.76 14.70 20.55
CA GLU A 56 36.34 15.57 21.58
C GLU A 56 36.01 17.04 21.30
N LYS A 57 36.00 17.44 20.02
CA LYS A 57 35.66 18.79 19.59
C LYS A 57 34.27 19.22 20.02
N ILE A 58 33.31 18.30 20.13
CA ILE A 58 31.92 18.63 20.46
C ILE A 58 31.80 19.36 21.80
N TYR A 59 32.66 19.04 22.78
CA TYR A 59 32.65 19.68 24.10
C TYR A 59 33.10 21.14 24.06
N PHE A 60 33.83 21.54 23.01
CA PHE A 60 34.35 22.90 22.86
C PHE A 60 33.53 23.74 21.87
N LYS A 61 32.56 23.14 21.16
CA LYS A 61 31.66 23.85 20.26
C LYS A 61 30.55 24.58 21.01
N SER A 62 29.92 25.53 20.32
CA SER A 62 28.69 26.16 20.81
C SER A 62 27.58 25.11 20.99
N PRO A 63 26.93 25.02 22.16
CA PRO A 63 25.78 24.16 22.35
C PRO A 63 24.63 24.48 21.38
N VAL A 64 24.45 25.76 21.06
CA VAL A 64 23.42 26.23 20.13
C VAL A 64 23.69 25.73 18.72
N GLU A 65 24.92 25.90 18.21
CA GLU A 65 25.29 25.41 16.88
C GLU A 65 25.18 23.89 16.77
N THR A 66 25.61 23.19 17.83
CA THR A 66 25.52 21.73 17.91
C THR A 66 24.07 21.27 17.86
N ALA A 67 23.18 21.90 18.63
CA ALA A 67 21.75 21.60 18.61
C ALA A 67 21.13 21.86 17.22
N LEU A 68 21.45 23.01 16.60
CA LEU A 68 20.98 23.34 15.25
C LEU A 68 21.42 22.31 14.21
N GLN A 69 22.66 21.81 14.30
CA GLN A 69 23.16 20.77 13.40
C GLN A 69 22.34 19.48 13.54
N TYR A 70 22.06 19.03 14.78
CA TYR A 70 21.23 17.85 15.01
C TYR A 70 19.79 18.05 14.53
N PHE A 71 19.18 19.20 14.82
CA PHE A 71 17.83 19.50 14.36
C PHE A 71 17.73 19.56 12.84
N SER A 72 18.75 20.08 12.15
CA SER A 72 18.80 20.06 10.69
C SER A 72 18.74 18.63 10.15
N HIS A 73 19.57 17.73 10.69
CA HIS A 73 19.58 16.33 10.29
C HIS A 73 18.25 15.62 10.59
N ILE A 74 17.69 15.82 11.78
CA ILE A 74 16.37 15.25 12.16
C ILE A 74 15.27 15.77 11.24
N SER A 75 15.28 17.07 10.92
CA SER A 75 14.30 17.69 10.02
C SER A 75 14.39 17.11 8.61
N GLN A 76 15.59 16.82 8.12
CA GLN A 76 15.79 16.17 6.84
C GLN A 76 15.20 14.75 6.82
N VAL A 77 15.50 13.94 7.86
CA VAL A 77 14.93 12.58 8.00
C VAL A 77 13.40 12.65 8.05
N TRP A 78 12.85 13.56 8.85
CA TRP A 78 11.41 13.77 8.95
C TRP A 78 10.78 14.15 7.61
N SER A 79 11.40 15.06 6.85
CA SER A 79 10.88 15.50 5.55
C SER A 79 10.77 14.34 4.56
N PHE A 80 11.75 13.44 4.56
CA PHE A 80 11.74 12.24 3.74
C PHE A 80 10.61 11.30 4.16
N GLN A 81 10.51 11.00 5.46
CA GLN A 81 9.47 10.12 6.00
C GLN A 81 8.07 10.67 5.71
N LYS A 82 7.86 11.97 5.91
CA LYS A 82 6.61 12.66 5.59
C LYS A 82 6.24 12.51 4.11
N LYS A 83 7.21 12.70 3.20
CA LYS A 83 6.97 12.53 1.76
C LYS A 83 6.52 11.10 1.42
N GLN A 84 7.09 10.08 2.06
CA GLN A 84 6.65 8.69 1.84
C GLN A 84 5.21 8.47 2.34
N THR A 85 4.88 9.01 3.50
CA THR A 85 3.52 8.96 4.06
C THR A 85 2.52 9.68 3.16
N ASP A 86 2.88 10.86 2.62
CA ASP A 86 2.02 11.64 1.73
C ASP A 86 1.73 10.88 0.42
N LEU A 87 2.72 10.16 -0.14
CA LEU A 87 2.51 9.30 -1.30
C LEU A 87 1.52 8.15 -1.01
N LEU A 88 1.67 7.51 0.15
CA LEU A 88 0.77 6.44 0.58
C LEU A 88 -0.67 6.95 0.78
N ILE A 89 -0.82 8.11 1.43
CA ILE A 89 -2.11 8.77 1.62
C ILE A 89 -2.73 9.12 0.27
N ALA A 90 -1.96 9.67 -0.67
CA ALA A 90 -2.45 10.01 -2.01
C ALA A 90 -2.94 8.76 -2.76
N PHE A 91 -2.19 7.65 -2.69
CA PHE A 91 -2.60 6.38 -3.29
C PHE A 91 -3.95 5.89 -2.74
N TYR A 92 -4.10 5.85 -1.40
CA TYR A 92 -5.35 5.38 -0.80
C TYR A 92 -6.52 6.34 -1.04
N LYS A 93 -6.29 7.66 -1.01
CA LYS A 93 -7.32 8.64 -1.38
C LYS A 93 -7.83 8.40 -2.80
N HIS A 94 -6.92 8.25 -3.77
CA HIS A 94 -7.30 7.95 -5.15
C HIS A 94 -8.09 6.65 -5.26
N ARG A 95 -7.66 5.60 -4.58
CA ARG A 95 -8.34 4.30 -4.58
C ARG A 95 -9.73 4.38 -3.96
N ILE A 96 -9.90 5.11 -2.87
CA ILE A 96 -11.18 5.35 -2.21
C ILE A 96 -12.13 6.06 -3.18
N THR A 97 -11.70 7.18 -3.78
CA THR A 97 -12.53 7.93 -4.74
C THR A 97 -12.97 7.08 -5.93
N LYS A 98 -12.08 6.22 -6.45
CA LYS A 98 -12.44 5.31 -7.55
C LYS A 98 -13.50 4.28 -7.12
N LEU A 99 -13.36 3.71 -5.91
CA LEU A 99 -14.32 2.75 -5.38
C LEU A 99 -15.67 3.41 -5.07
N GLU A 100 -15.66 4.63 -4.54
CA GLU A 100 -16.87 5.42 -4.27
C GLU A 100 -17.63 5.70 -5.58
N ALA A 101 -16.95 6.08 -6.66
CA ALA A 101 -17.56 6.29 -7.96
C ALA A 101 -18.20 5.01 -8.53
N ALA A 102 -17.48 3.88 -8.48
CA ALA A 102 -18.01 2.58 -8.93
C ALA A 102 -19.21 2.12 -8.08
N MET A 103 -19.17 2.37 -6.78
CA MET A 103 -20.30 2.09 -5.88
C MET A 103 -21.53 2.93 -6.23
N GLN A 104 -21.35 4.22 -6.53
CA GLN A 104 -22.46 5.08 -6.95
C GLN A 104 -23.05 4.63 -8.30
N GLU A 105 -22.21 4.28 -9.26
CA GLU A 105 -22.65 3.77 -10.57
C GLU A 105 -23.46 2.47 -10.42
N THR A 106 -22.93 1.50 -9.68
CA THR A 106 -23.64 0.24 -9.42
C THR A 106 -24.96 0.46 -8.67
N GLN A 107 -24.99 1.38 -7.71
CA GLN A 107 -26.22 1.73 -7.00
C GLN A 107 -27.28 2.31 -7.94
N LEU A 108 -26.88 3.19 -8.87
CA LEU A 108 -27.79 3.73 -9.89
C LEU A 108 -28.32 2.63 -10.81
N THR A 109 -27.45 1.72 -11.29
CA THR A 109 -27.87 0.60 -12.13
C THR A 109 -28.86 -0.31 -11.40
N VAL A 110 -28.58 -0.67 -10.14
CA VAL A 110 -29.49 -1.50 -9.33
C VAL A 110 -30.85 -0.83 -9.17
N THR A 111 -30.89 0.47 -8.84
CA THR A 111 -32.18 1.18 -8.71
C THR A 111 -32.95 1.25 -10.03
N SER A 112 -32.26 1.33 -11.17
CA SER A 112 -32.90 1.27 -12.49
C SER A 112 -33.47 -0.11 -12.77
N GLN A 113 -32.69 -1.16 -12.51
CA GLN A 113 -33.10 -2.56 -12.69
C GLN A 113 -34.27 -2.93 -11.77
N GLU A 114 -34.30 -2.44 -10.53
CA GLU A 114 -35.43 -2.65 -9.61
C GLU A 114 -36.74 -2.03 -10.14
N LYS A 115 -36.66 -0.84 -10.75
CA LYS A 115 -37.82 -0.20 -11.40
C LYS A 115 -38.30 -1.02 -12.58
N GLU A 116 -37.39 -1.44 -13.46
CA GLU A 116 -37.72 -2.28 -14.63
C GLU A 116 -38.34 -3.62 -14.21
N LEU A 117 -37.76 -4.29 -13.20
CA LEU A 117 -38.31 -5.52 -12.64
C LEU A 117 -39.71 -5.32 -12.05
N SER A 118 -39.98 -4.17 -11.43
CA SER A 118 -41.32 -3.84 -10.91
C SER A 118 -42.35 -3.73 -12.04
N VAL A 119 -41.99 -3.05 -13.14
CA VAL A 119 -42.83 -2.93 -14.34
C VAL A 119 -43.09 -4.30 -14.96
N LEU A 120 -42.04 -5.08 -15.22
CA LEU A 120 -42.16 -6.42 -15.80
C LEU A 120 -42.99 -7.36 -14.93
N LYS A 121 -42.86 -7.29 -13.59
CA LYS A 121 -43.69 -8.08 -12.67
C LYS A 121 -45.18 -7.73 -12.79
N LYS A 122 -45.50 -6.44 -12.95
CA LYS A 122 -46.89 -5.98 -13.15
C LYS A 122 -47.46 -6.50 -14.47
N GLU A 123 -46.73 -6.30 -15.56
CA GLU A 123 -47.13 -6.78 -16.90
C GLU A 123 -47.29 -8.31 -16.93
N ASN A 124 -46.36 -9.05 -16.31
CA ASN A 124 -46.45 -10.51 -16.21
C ASN A 124 -47.69 -10.95 -15.44
N GLY A 125 -48.07 -10.21 -14.39
CA GLY A 125 -49.30 -10.43 -13.63
C GLY A 125 -50.55 -10.19 -14.49
N GLU A 126 -50.57 -9.14 -15.31
CA GLU A 126 -51.67 -8.84 -16.24
C GLU A 126 -51.79 -9.92 -17.32
N LEU A 127 -50.69 -10.34 -17.94
CA LEU A 127 -50.67 -11.41 -18.93
C LEU A 127 -51.17 -12.74 -18.36
N LYS A 128 -50.79 -13.07 -17.12
CA LYS A 128 -51.30 -14.28 -16.43
C LYS A 128 -52.82 -14.23 -16.22
N LYS A 129 -53.39 -13.06 -15.92
CA LYS A 129 -54.86 -12.89 -15.83
C LYS A 129 -55.54 -13.14 -17.17
N PHE A 130 -55.02 -12.57 -18.25
CA PHE A 130 -55.56 -12.83 -19.60
C PHE A 130 -55.49 -14.30 -19.99
N LEU A 131 -54.38 -14.99 -19.70
CA LEU A 131 -54.24 -16.42 -19.95
C LEU A 131 -55.23 -17.27 -19.13
N ALA A 132 -55.54 -16.88 -17.90
CA ALA A 132 -56.54 -17.58 -17.08
C ALA A 132 -57.94 -17.46 -17.71
N ILE A 133 -58.34 -16.25 -18.12
CA ILE A 133 -59.63 -16.01 -18.80
C ILE A 133 -59.74 -16.83 -20.08
N LEU A 134 -58.68 -16.88 -20.89
CA LEU A 134 -58.66 -17.67 -22.12
C LEU A 134 -58.77 -19.18 -21.87
N LYS A 135 -58.24 -19.68 -20.75
CA LYS A 135 -58.31 -21.10 -20.38
C LYS A 135 -59.65 -21.51 -19.75
N GLU A 136 -60.30 -20.60 -19.02
CA GLU A 136 -61.61 -20.84 -18.40
C GLU A 136 -62.78 -20.73 -19.39
N SER A 137 -62.55 -20.12 -20.56
CA SER A 137 -63.54 -20.07 -21.65
C SER A 137 -63.69 -21.45 -22.34
N PRO A 138 -64.84 -22.15 -22.23
CA PRO A 138 -64.96 -23.55 -22.67
C PRO A 138 -65.05 -23.77 -24.20
N ASN A 139 -64.92 -22.74 -25.04
CA ASN A 139 -65.45 -22.80 -26.42
C ASN A 139 -64.44 -22.58 -27.56
N TRP A 140 -63.18 -22.98 -27.42
CA TRP A 140 -62.20 -22.86 -28.52
C TRP A 140 -61.57 -24.18 -28.99
N TYR A 141 -62.18 -25.32 -28.66
CA TYR A 141 -61.88 -26.61 -29.31
C TYR A 141 -63.14 -27.40 -29.65
N GLN A 142 -64.08 -26.79 -30.36
CA GLN A 142 -65.06 -27.54 -31.13
C GLN A 142 -65.31 -26.86 -32.49
N GLY A 143 -64.29 -26.89 -33.35
CA GLY A 143 -64.41 -26.42 -34.71
C GLY A 143 -63.19 -26.80 -35.54
N SER A 144 -63.39 -27.64 -36.55
CA SER A 144 -62.45 -27.95 -37.64
C SER A 144 -61.34 -28.96 -37.33
N ARG A 145 -61.74 -30.21 -37.02
CA ARG A 145 -61.08 -31.36 -37.64
C ARG A 145 -61.63 -31.52 -39.07
N SER A 146 -60.76 -31.97 -39.97
CA SER A 146 -60.96 -32.32 -41.39
C SER A 146 -61.09 -31.19 -42.43
N ALA A 147 -59.94 -30.72 -42.92
CA ALA A 147 -59.67 -30.63 -44.36
C ALA A 147 -58.19 -30.25 -44.62
N THR A 148 -57.25 -31.13 -44.30
CA THR A 148 -55.92 -31.10 -44.96
C THR A 148 -56.09 -31.64 -46.38
N PRO A 149 -55.83 -30.85 -47.44
CA PRO A 149 -55.77 -31.39 -48.79
C PRO A 149 -54.54 -32.32 -48.88
N ARG A 150 -54.72 -33.52 -49.43
CA ARG A 150 -53.61 -34.45 -49.69
C ARG A 150 -52.63 -33.82 -50.69
N PRO A 151 -51.30 -33.95 -50.50
CA PRO A 151 -50.36 -33.56 -51.53
C PRO A 151 -50.48 -34.54 -52.70
N VAL A 152 -51.01 -34.05 -53.83
CA VAL A 152 -50.95 -34.76 -55.11
C VAL A 152 -49.55 -34.55 -55.66
N GLY A 153 -48.78 -35.64 -55.77
CA GLY A 153 -47.48 -35.65 -56.42
C GLY A 153 -47.64 -35.35 -57.91
N ILE A 154 -47.11 -34.21 -58.34
CA ILE A 154 -46.92 -33.90 -59.75
C ILE A 154 -45.43 -33.74 -59.99
N THR A 155 -44.90 -34.67 -60.76
CA THR A 155 -43.53 -34.76 -61.25
C THR A 155 -43.24 -33.75 -62.37
N SER A 156 -42.07 -33.08 -62.27
CA SER A 156 -41.15 -32.63 -63.35
C SER A 156 -41.56 -31.45 -64.26
N PRO A 157 -40.61 -30.75 -64.97
CA PRO A 157 -39.18 -31.06 -65.18
C PRO A 157 -38.15 -29.90 -64.99
N SER A 158 -36.93 -30.34 -64.71
CA SER A 158 -35.59 -29.94 -65.21
C SER A 158 -35.27 -28.51 -65.71
N GLN A 159 -34.03 -28.11 -65.34
CA GLN A 159 -33.14 -27.05 -65.87
C GLN A 159 -33.40 -25.67 -65.24
N SER A 160 -32.43 -24.95 -64.67
CA SER A 160 -31.06 -24.71 -65.12
C SER A 160 -30.14 -24.20 -64.00
N VAL A 161 -28.92 -24.75 -63.96
CA VAL A 161 -27.64 -24.09 -63.69
C VAL A 161 -27.45 -23.36 -62.34
N THR A 162 -26.73 -24.01 -61.42
CA THR A 162 -25.92 -23.35 -60.39
C THR A 162 -24.45 -23.54 -60.72
N PRO A 163 -23.63 -22.48 -60.87
CA PRO A 163 -22.19 -22.64 -60.89
C PRO A 163 -21.66 -22.70 -59.45
N ARG A 164 -20.88 -23.75 -59.18
CA ARG A 164 -19.99 -23.82 -58.03
C ARG A 164 -18.71 -23.05 -58.35
N PRO A 165 -18.20 -22.23 -57.43
CA PRO A 165 -16.75 -22.09 -57.30
C PRO A 165 -16.29 -22.70 -55.98
N SER A 166 -15.30 -23.57 -56.10
CA SER A 166 -14.43 -23.99 -55.01
C SER A 166 -13.37 -22.94 -54.72
N SER A 167 -12.79 -23.08 -53.53
CA SER A 167 -11.41 -22.78 -53.12
C SER A 167 -11.00 -21.34 -52.81
N GLN A 168 -10.67 -21.19 -51.51
CA GLN A 168 -9.43 -20.62 -50.97
C GLN A 168 -9.23 -19.09 -50.96
N HIS A 169 -9.34 -18.52 -49.75
CA HIS A 169 -8.53 -17.42 -49.21
C HIS A 169 -8.62 -17.57 -47.68
N SER A 170 -7.61 -17.92 -46.89
CA SER A 170 -6.24 -17.43 -46.68
C SER A 170 -6.13 -15.96 -46.24
N SER A 171 -5.73 -15.84 -44.96
CA SER A 171 -4.86 -14.85 -44.30
C SER A 171 -5.35 -13.45 -43.88
N GLN A 172 -5.25 -13.26 -42.54
CA GLN A 172 -4.85 -12.04 -41.78
C GLN A 172 -5.84 -10.85 -41.80
N VAL A 173 -6.22 -10.22 -40.68
CA VAL A 173 -5.53 -9.93 -39.41
C VAL A 173 -6.59 -9.59 -38.35
N VAL A 174 -6.55 -10.20 -37.16
CA VAL A 174 -7.09 -9.57 -35.93
C VAL A 174 -6.16 -9.95 -34.77
N SER A 175 -5.58 -8.92 -34.15
CA SER A 175 -4.61 -9.04 -33.07
C SER A 175 -5.20 -9.62 -31.79
N ARG A 176 -4.38 -10.45 -31.13
CA ARG A 176 -4.59 -11.14 -29.85
C ARG A 176 -4.48 -10.18 -28.66
N SER A 177 -5.09 -10.57 -27.55
CA SER A 177 -4.41 -10.80 -26.24
C SER A 177 -5.41 -11.51 -25.31
N SER A 178 -5.41 -12.84 -25.21
CA SER A 178 -4.72 -13.69 -24.21
C SER A 178 -5.10 -13.39 -22.75
N SER A 179 -5.99 -14.22 -22.19
CA SER A 179 -6.34 -14.23 -20.76
C SER A 179 -6.16 -15.64 -20.19
N VAL A 180 -5.06 -15.83 -19.46
CA VAL A 180 -4.88 -16.71 -18.30
C VAL A 180 -3.83 -15.96 -17.47
N GLU A 181 -3.99 -15.71 -16.17
CA GLU A 181 -3.79 -16.72 -15.14
C GLU A 181 -4.23 -16.18 -13.75
N SER A 182 -5.00 -17.02 -13.06
CA SER A 182 -5.22 -17.22 -11.61
C SER A 182 -4.74 -16.20 -10.55
N VAL A 183 -5.66 -15.89 -9.61
CA VAL A 183 -5.36 -15.58 -8.19
C VAL A 183 -6.36 -16.33 -7.30
N PRO A 184 -5.93 -17.00 -6.21
CA PRO A 184 -6.78 -17.84 -5.38
C PRO A 184 -7.60 -17.02 -4.38
N TYR A 185 -8.89 -17.33 -4.28
CA TYR A 185 -9.81 -16.75 -3.30
C TYR A 185 -9.79 -17.59 -2.01
N ARG A 186 -9.15 -17.11 -0.94
CA ARG A 186 -9.42 -17.63 0.41
C ARG A 186 -10.67 -16.94 0.94
N MET A 187 -11.80 -17.64 0.87
CA MET A 187 -13.01 -17.34 1.63
C MET A 187 -12.93 -18.04 3.00
N SER A 188 -13.14 -17.29 4.06
CA SER A 188 -13.42 -17.77 5.42
C SER A 188 -14.32 -16.71 6.04
N GLY A 189 -15.50 -16.95 6.60
CA GLY A 189 -16.39 -18.10 6.69
C GLY A 189 -17.67 -17.51 7.30
N PHE A 190 -18.84 -17.82 6.72
CA PHE A 190 -20.13 -17.42 7.26
C PHE A 190 -20.55 -18.52 8.25
N THR A 191 -20.58 -18.25 9.56
CA THR A 191 -21.20 -19.16 10.52
C THR A 191 -22.65 -18.76 10.75
N SER A 192 -23.53 -19.63 10.28
CA SER A 192 -24.97 -19.66 10.56
C SER A 192 -25.25 -19.89 12.04
N LEU A 193 -26.32 -19.26 12.51
CA LEU A 193 -27.03 -19.52 13.75
C LEU A 193 -27.56 -20.97 13.77
N GLY A 194 -27.43 -21.66 14.91
CA GLY A 194 -28.02 -22.98 15.17
C GLY A 194 -27.75 -23.46 16.61
N GLN A 195 -28.80 -23.54 17.42
CA GLN A 195 -28.81 -23.91 18.84
C GLN A 195 -28.39 -25.36 19.12
N GLY A 196 -27.79 -25.63 20.30
CA GLY A 196 -27.64 -27.01 20.81
C GLY A 196 -26.67 -27.24 21.98
N VAL A 197 -27.07 -26.82 23.19
CA VAL A 197 -26.87 -27.42 24.53
C VAL A 197 -25.67 -28.38 24.84
N ARG A 198 -24.99 -28.06 25.96
CA ARG A 198 -24.24 -28.89 26.96
C ARG A 198 -22.77 -29.27 26.70
N GLY A 199 -21.92 -28.96 27.70
CA GLY A 199 -20.86 -29.88 28.15
C GLY A 199 -19.48 -29.29 28.44
N LEU A 200 -19.26 -28.88 29.69
CA LEU A 200 -18.07 -29.07 30.55
C LEU A 200 -16.62 -29.05 29.98
N GLN A 201 -15.82 -28.20 30.67
CA GLN A 201 -14.41 -28.35 31.08
C GLN A 201 -13.26 -28.31 30.07
N GLY A 202 -12.26 -27.47 30.39
CA GLY A 202 -10.86 -27.89 30.36
C GLY A 202 -9.87 -26.93 29.68
N LYS A 203 -9.16 -26.15 30.51
CA LYS A 203 -7.77 -25.67 30.35
C LYS A 203 -7.10 -25.78 28.97
N SER A 204 -6.60 -24.64 28.45
CA SER A 204 -5.17 -24.46 28.08
C SER A 204 -4.87 -23.02 27.61
N THR A 205 -3.86 -22.38 28.20
CA THR A 205 -3.03 -21.31 27.59
C THR A 205 -2.03 -21.98 26.62
N PRO A 206 -1.52 -21.30 25.55
CA PRO A 206 -0.30 -20.46 25.66
C PRO A 206 -0.25 -19.26 24.66
N ARG A 207 0.25 -18.08 25.07
CA ARG A 207 1.62 -17.54 24.96
C ARG A 207 2.02 -17.12 23.53
N ASP A 208 1.99 -15.81 23.31
CA ASP A 208 2.44 -15.08 22.13
C ASP A 208 3.98 -14.90 22.05
N SER A 209 4.42 -14.61 20.83
CA SER A 209 5.57 -13.79 20.41
C SER A 209 6.94 -14.44 20.19
N TYR A 210 7.26 -14.68 18.90
CA TYR A 210 8.58 -14.48 18.30
C TYR A 210 8.44 -14.53 16.76
N ILE A 211 8.95 -13.52 16.05
CA ILE A 211 9.73 -13.52 14.77
C ILE A 211 10.16 -12.05 14.59
N GLU A 212 11.31 -11.63 15.12
CA GLU A 212 12.62 -11.56 14.45
C GLU A 212 12.67 -10.71 13.17
N THR A 213 13.21 -9.51 13.33
CA THR A 213 13.64 -8.54 12.31
C THR A 213 15.03 -8.93 11.77
N PRO A 214 15.30 -8.87 10.45
CA PRO A 214 16.68 -8.94 9.98
C PRO A 214 17.32 -7.54 9.99
N SER A 215 18.49 -7.43 10.65
CA SER A 215 19.41 -6.30 10.54
C SER A 215 20.33 -6.50 9.32
N PRO A 216 20.68 -5.46 8.55
CA PRO A 216 21.69 -5.59 7.51
C PRO A 216 23.09 -5.37 8.07
N ALA A 217 23.96 -6.36 7.86
CA ALA A 217 25.40 -6.29 8.09
C ALA A 217 26.10 -5.42 7.03
N SER A 218 27.10 -4.66 7.46
CA SER A 218 28.11 -4.04 6.61
C SER A 218 29.00 -5.10 5.97
N THR A 219 29.29 -4.95 4.67
CA THR A 219 30.55 -5.41 4.08
C THR A 219 31.01 -4.43 3.01
N HIS A 220 32.22 -3.93 3.22
CA HIS A 220 33.07 -3.30 2.22
C HIS A 220 33.36 -4.24 1.05
N SER A 221 33.40 -3.69 -0.17
CA SER A 221 34.31 -4.20 -1.21
C SER A 221 34.67 -3.07 -2.18
N LEU A 222 35.97 -2.75 -2.19
CA LEU A 222 36.68 -1.91 -3.15
C LEU A 222 36.74 -2.59 -4.52
N SER A 223 36.58 -1.81 -5.60
CA SER A 223 37.32 -2.02 -6.86
C SER A 223 37.19 -0.76 -7.74
N TYR A 224 38.22 0.09 -7.72
CA TYR A 224 38.52 1.00 -8.83
C TYR A 224 39.69 0.44 -9.62
N ARG A 225 39.57 0.54 -10.94
CA ARG A 225 40.67 0.51 -11.90
C ARG A 225 41.04 1.95 -12.22
#